data_AF-A0A9D4QUW7-F1
#
_entry.id   AF-A0A9D4QUW7-F1
#
_cell.length_a   1.000
_cell.length_b   1.000
_cell.length_c   1.000
_cell.angle_alpha   90.00
_cell.angle_beta   90.00
_cell.angle_gamma   90.00
#
_symmetry.space_group_name_H-M   'P 1'
#
loop_
_entity.id
_entity.type
_entity.pdbx_description
1 polymer ?
#
loop_
_entity_poly.entity_id
_entity_poly.type
_entity_poly.pdbx_seq_one_letter_code
_entity_poly.pdbx_strand_id
1 'polypeptide(L)'
;MVRYSKVQKQVLALYKAFMKEAQARPGLADYIRSEFKKNSVIPKTNTIQIEQVYRRGLRQLKTLQRQDVKGVGVFTKSTSESQKPNKD
;
A
#
# COMPACT_ATOMS: atom_id res chain seq x y z
N MET A 1 -4.07 -12.25 23.71
CA MET A 1 -3.60 -12.29 22.31
C MET A 1 -4.78 -11.96 21.40
N VAL A 2 -4.70 -10.93 20.55
CA VAL A 2 -5.82 -10.55 19.66
C VAL A 2 -6.01 -11.65 18.60
N ARG A 3 -7.18 -12.28 18.55
CA ARG A 3 -7.48 -13.35 17.60
C ARG A 3 -7.96 -12.76 16.28
N TYR A 4 -7.08 -12.70 15.29
CA TYR A 4 -7.41 -12.15 13.97
C TYR A 4 -8.29 -13.09 13.16
N SER A 5 -9.26 -12.53 12.43
CA SER A 5 -10.06 -13.26 11.45
C SER A 5 -9.17 -13.79 10.30
N LYS A 6 -9.67 -14.78 9.54
CA LYS A 6 -8.95 -15.32 8.37
C LYS A 6 -8.58 -14.22 7.38
N VAL A 7 -9.51 -13.31 7.10
CA VAL A 7 -9.30 -12.16 6.21
C VAL A 7 -8.25 -11.20 6.77
N GLN A 8 -8.27 -10.90 8.07
CA GLN A 8 -7.23 -10.06 8.68
C GLN A 8 -5.83 -10.66 8.53
N LYS A 9 -5.70 -11.98 8.72
CA LYS A 9 -4.42 -12.69 8.48
C LYS A 9 -3.99 -12.62 7.02
N GLN A 10 -4.92 -12.75 6.09
CA GLN A 10 -4.66 -12.61 4.65
C GLN A 10 -4.17 -11.21 4.29
N VAL A 11 -4.80 -10.16 4.82
CA VAL A 11 -4.37 -8.76 4.61
C VAL A 11 -2.96 -8.53 5.16
N LEU A 12 -2.64 -9.06 6.36
CA LEU A 12 -1.30 -8.95 6.93
C LEU A 12 -0.25 -9.70 6.09
N ALA A 13 -0.59 -10.88 5.57
CA ALA A 13 0.29 -11.63 4.67
C ALA A 13 0.54 -10.87 3.37
N LEU A 14 -0.51 -10.24 2.80
CA LEU A 14 -0.41 -9.40 1.61
C LEU A 14 0.54 -8.22 1.85
N TYR A 15 0.41 -7.52 2.98
CA TYR A 15 1.31 -6.42 3.34
C TYR A 15 2.77 -6.87 3.39
N LYS A 16 3.06 -8.01 4.05
CA LYS A 16 4.42 -8.56 4.12
C LYS A 16 4.98 -8.88 2.74
N ALA A 17 4.17 -9.46 1.86
CA ALA A 17 4.60 -9.78 0.49
C ALA A 17 4.93 -8.51 -0.31
N PHE A 18 4.12 -7.46 -0.23
CA PHE A 18 4.44 -6.16 -0.81
C PHE A 18 5.73 -5.57 -0.25
N MET A 19 5.97 -5.68 1.06
CA MET A 19 7.19 -5.18 1.68
C MET A 19 8.44 -5.93 1.23
N LYS A 20 8.33 -7.23 0.95
CA LYS A 20 9.43 -8.00 0.36
C LYS A 20 9.80 -7.47 -1.03
N GLU A 21 8.81 -7.22 -1.89
CA GLU A 21 9.06 -6.63 -3.21
C GLU A 21 9.62 -5.20 -3.13
N ALA A 22 9.22 -4.44 -2.11
CA ALA A 22 9.69 -3.07 -1.91
C ALA A 22 11.16 -2.96 -1.47
N GLN A 23 11.75 -4.01 -0.88
CA GLN A 23 13.17 -3.99 -0.51
C GLN A 23 14.09 -3.77 -1.72
N ALA A 24 13.69 -4.23 -2.90
CA ALA A 24 14.44 -4.07 -4.13
C ALA A 24 14.11 -2.77 -4.89
N ARG A 25 13.17 -1.95 -4.40
CA ARG A 25 12.59 -0.81 -5.15
C ARG A 25 12.48 0.43 -4.25
N PRO A 26 13.41 1.40 -4.35
CA PRO A 26 13.35 2.64 -3.57
C PRO A 26 12.02 3.39 -3.72
N GLY A 27 11.52 4.00 -2.65
CA GLY A 27 10.26 4.76 -2.64
C GLY A 27 8.96 3.95 -2.68
N LEU A 28 9.02 2.67 -3.08
CA LEU A 28 7.84 1.81 -3.13
C LEU A 28 7.31 1.48 -1.72
N ALA A 29 8.20 1.35 -0.73
CA ALA A 29 7.82 1.00 0.63
C ALA A 29 6.89 2.04 1.27
N ASP A 30 7.19 3.32 1.09
CA ASP A 30 6.39 4.41 1.66
C ASP A 30 5.03 4.52 0.98
N TYR A 31 4.99 4.33 -0.33
CA TYR A 31 3.74 4.25 -1.09
C TYR A 31 2.86 3.08 -0.63
N ILE A 32 3.43 1.89 -0.44
CA ILE A 32 2.69 0.74 0.09
C ILE A 32 2.14 1.07 1.48
N ARG A 33 2.95 1.64 2.39
CA ARG A 33 2.48 2.03 3.73
C ARG A 33 1.33 3.03 3.65
N SER A 34 1.42 4.05 2.80
CA SER A 34 0.35 5.05 2.65
C SER A 34 -0.94 4.42 2.12
N GLU A 35 -0.87 3.53 1.14
CA GLU A 35 -2.05 2.86 0.59
C GLU A 35 -2.70 1.90 1.61
N PHE A 36 -1.91 1.13 2.37
CA PHE A 36 -2.46 0.30 3.44
C PHE A 36 -3.06 1.15 4.56
N LYS A 37 -2.43 2.28 4.91
CA LYS A 37 -2.96 3.22 5.91
C LYS A 37 -4.28 3.84 5.43
N LYS A 38 -4.36 4.27 4.18
CA LYS A 38 -5.59 4.80 3.56
C LYS A 38 -6.73 3.80 3.62
N ASN A 39 -6.48 2.51 3.38
CA ASN A 39 -7.51 1.48 3.45
C ASN A 39 -7.82 1.00 4.88
N SER A 40 -6.98 1.33 5.88
CA SER A 40 -7.20 0.91 7.27
C SER A 40 -8.43 1.55 7.94
N VAL A 41 -8.99 2.60 7.33
CA VAL A 41 -10.23 3.25 7.78
C VAL A 41 -11.49 2.40 7.51
N ILE A 42 -11.37 1.38 6.66
CA ILE A 42 -12.49 0.47 6.36
C ILE A 42 -12.86 -0.28 7.65
N PRO A 43 -14.14 -0.21 8.09
CA PRO A 43 -14.59 -0.94 9.28
C PRO A 43 -14.29 -2.44 9.15
N LYS A 44 -13.79 -3.05 10.23
CA LYS A 44 -13.44 -4.49 10.25
C LYS A 44 -14.63 -5.41 9.95
N THR A 45 -15.85 -4.91 10.15
CA THR A 45 -17.12 -5.58 9.87
C THR A 45 -17.51 -5.55 8.40
N ASN A 46 -16.97 -4.61 7.60
CA ASN A 46 -17.26 -4.51 6.17
C ASN A 46 -16.36 -5.49 5.38
N THR A 47 -16.65 -6.77 5.54
CA THR A 47 -15.86 -7.87 4.96
C THR A 47 -15.84 -7.83 3.44
N ILE A 48 -16.95 -7.45 2.79
CA ILE A 48 -17.05 -7.35 1.32
C ILE A 48 -16.08 -6.31 0.79
N GLN A 49 -16.06 -5.10 1.36
CA GLN A 49 -15.15 -4.05 0.92
C GLN A 49 -13.68 -4.45 1.16
N ILE A 50 -13.38 -5.07 2.30
CA ILE A 50 -12.03 -5.58 2.60
C ILE A 50 -11.61 -6.62 1.56
N GLU A 51 -12.48 -7.56 1.20
CA GLU A 51 -12.21 -8.57 0.18
C GLU A 51 -11.96 -7.96 -1.20
N GLN A 52 -12.75 -6.96 -1.61
CA GLN A 52 -12.58 -6.29 -2.89
C GLN A 52 -11.20 -5.63 -3.00
N VAL A 53 -10.80 -4.87 -1.97
CA VAL A 53 -9.49 -4.22 -1.90
C VAL A 53 -8.37 -5.25 -1.83
N TYR A 54 -8.54 -6.32 -1.05
CA TYR A 54 -7.58 -7.43 -0.96
C TYR A 54 -7.34 -8.11 -2.31
N ARG A 55 -8.42 -8.45 -3.05
CA ARG A 55 -8.31 -9.05 -4.40
C ARG A 55 -7.61 -8.11 -5.38
N ARG A 56 -7.86 -6.80 -5.29
CA ARG A 56 -7.14 -5.79 -6.09
C ARG A 56 -5.66 -5.76 -5.76
N GLY A 57 -5.30 -5.76 -4.47
CA GLY A 57 -3.91 -5.79 -4.01
C GLY A 57 -3.18 -7.05 -4.48
N LEU A 58 -3.82 -8.23 -4.43
CA LEU A 58 -3.23 -9.47 -4.96
C LEU A 58 -2.87 -9.36 -6.45
N ARG A 59 -3.73 -8.74 -7.26
CA ARG A 59 -3.45 -8.51 -8.69
C ARG A 59 -2.25 -7.58 -8.87
N GLN A 60 -2.19 -6.49 -8.11
CA GLN A 60 -1.07 -5.55 -8.14
C GLN A 60 0.26 -6.20 -7.72
N LEU A 61 0.24 -7.02 -6.67
CA LEU A 61 1.41 -7.78 -6.24
C LEU A 61 1.89 -8.75 -7.33
N LYS A 62 0.96 -9.50 -7.95
CA LYS A 62 1.29 -10.40 -9.05
C LYS A 62 1.92 -9.66 -10.23
N THR A 63 1.46 -8.44 -10.52
CA THR A 63 2.08 -7.58 -11.53
C THR A 63 3.48 -7.14 -11.12
N LEU A 64 3.68 -6.69 -9.88
CA LEU A 64 4.99 -6.29 -9.35
C LEU A 64 6.04 -7.41 -9.40
N GLN A 65 5.59 -8.65 -9.20
CA GLN A 65 6.44 -9.85 -9.21
C GLN A 65 6.85 -10.30 -10.61
N ARG A 66 6.24 -9.77 -11.68
CA ARG A 66 6.67 -10.08 -13.04
C ARG A 66 7.97 -9.35 -13.35
N GLN A 67 8.98 -10.11 -13.80
CA GLN A 67 10.34 -9.63 -14.06
C GLN A 67 10.41 -8.49 -15.10
N ASP A 68 9.42 -8.38 -15.98
CA ASP A 68 9.36 -7.34 -17.03
C ASP A 68 8.87 -5.97 -16.55
N VAL A 69 8.41 -5.84 -15.30
CA VAL A 69 7.91 -4.55 -14.78
C VAL A 69 9.08 -3.69 -14.28
N LYS A 70 9.71 -2.98 -15.23
CA LYS A 70 10.87 -2.07 -15.00
C LYS A 70 10.56 -0.84 -14.14
N GLY A 71 9.30 -0.54 -13.88
CA GLY A 71 8.90 0.53 -12.99
C GLY A 71 7.38 0.56 -12.83
N VAL A 72 6.91 0.46 -11.59
CA VAL A 72 5.57 0.97 -11.28
C VAL A 72 5.77 2.45 -11.09
N GLY A 73 5.21 3.27 -11.97
CA GLY A 73 5.26 4.72 -11.85
C GLY A 73 4.63 5.14 -10.53
N VAL A 74 5.46 5.35 -9.51
CA VAL A 74 5.03 5.96 -8.26
C VAL A 74 5.10 7.46 -8.52
N PHE A 75 3.97 8.03 -8.95
CA PHE A 75 3.78 9.48 -8.96
C PHE A 75 3.74 9.95 -7.51
N THR A 76 4.91 10.15 -6.91
CA THR A 76 5.00 10.97 -5.71
C THR A 76 4.75 12.40 -6.17
N LYS A 77 3.64 12.99 -5.71
CA LYS A 77 3.48 14.44 -5.82
C LYS A 77 4.56 15.03 -4.90
N SER A 78 5.69 15.44 -5.47
CA SER A 78 6.70 16.23 -4.77
C SER A 78 5.97 17.45 -4.21
N THR A 79 5.80 17.46 -2.89
CA THR A 79 5.26 18.60 -2.16
C THR A 79 6.38 19.63 -2.08
N SER A 80 6.68 20.27 -3.21
CA SER A 80 7.44 21.51 -3.23
C SER A 80 6.47 22.66 -2.97
N GLU A 81 6.01 22.78 -1.73
CA GLU A 81 5.41 24.00 -1.21
C GLU A 81 6.23 24.43 0.01
N SER A 82 7.39 25.02 -0.27
CA SER A 82 7.98 25.99 0.65
C SER A 82 7.40 27.36 0.32
N GLN A 83 6.14 27.59 0.72
CA GLN A 83 5.64 28.95 0.90
C GLN A 83 6.33 29.52 2.14
N LYS A 84 7.39 30.31 1.93
CA LYS A 84 7.82 31.29 2.92
C LYS A 84 6.85 32.48 2.82
N PRO A 85 6.17 32.88 3.90
CA PRO A 85 5.50 34.18 3.91
C PRO A 85 6.59 35.25 3.99
N ASN A 86 6.76 36.03 2.94
CA ASN A 86 7.56 37.25 3.01
C ASN A 86 6.71 38.29 3.74
N LYS A 87 7.28 38.81 4.83
CA LYS A 87 6.72 39.84 5.68
C LYS A 87 7.41 41.14 5.30
N ASP A 88 6.66 42.10 4.80
CA ASP A 88 6.98 43.54 4.80
C ASP A 88 5.67 44.33 4.90
#